data_AF-A0A6M2CSW0-F1
#
_entry.id   AF-A0A6M2CSW0-F1
#
_cell.length_a   1.000
_cell.length_b   1.000
_cell.length_c   1.000
_cell.angle_alpha   90.00
_cell.angle_beta   90.00
_cell.angle_gamma   90.00
#
_symmetry.space_group_name_H-M   'P 1'
#
loop_
_entity.id
_entity.type
_entity.pdbx_description
1 polymer ?
#
loop_
_entity_poly.entity_id
_entity_poly.type
_entity_poly.pdbx_seq_one_letter_code
_entity_poly.pdbx_strand_id
1 'polypeptide(L)'
;MFNLKAAEAIRKNFVQIKKSESKVKSKVSKLCKDLKLQKLATDIRKMKATALNVFFSAKTHKVEVPFRSIVSERDTWQLLLSKHLQKVLKCVKIKDPFFTSSSKDIVQFLRDNEHSLNNGFSVDVEDLF
;
A
#
# COMPACT_ATOMS: atom_id res chain seq x y z
N MET A 1 1.37 24.82 -13.38
CA MET A 1 2.43 24.15 -12.58
C MET A 1 1.90 22.97 -11.76
N PHE A 2 0.83 23.11 -10.97
CA PHE A 2 0.23 22.02 -10.17
C PHE A 2 -0.11 20.76 -10.99
N ASN A 3 -0.86 20.90 -12.08
CA ASN A 3 -1.30 19.77 -12.92
C ASN A 3 -0.12 18.97 -13.52
N LEU A 4 0.98 19.65 -13.86
CA LEU A 4 2.19 18.99 -14.38
C LEU A 4 2.89 18.16 -13.30
N LYS A 5 3.13 18.77 -12.13
CA LYS A 5 3.71 18.07 -10.96
C LYS A 5 2.84 16.89 -10.50
N ALA A 6 1.51 17.05 -10.55
CA ALA A 6 0.56 15.98 -10.27
C ALA A 6 0.66 14.85 -11.30
N ALA A 7 0.67 15.17 -12.60
CA ALA A 7 0.80 14.17 -13.67
C ALA A 7 2.13 13.42 -13.60
N GLU A 8 3.23 14.10 -13.28
CA GLU A 8 4.54 13.49 -13.04
C GLU A 8 4.51 12.53 -11.85
N ALA A 9 3.91 12.96 -10.73
CA ALA A 9 3.78 12.13 -9.55
C ALA A 9 2.87 10.91 -9.80
N ILE A 10 1.84 11.01 -10.65
CA ILE A 10 1.05 9.84 -11.05
C ILE A 10 1.88 8.90 -11.92
N ARG A 11 2.51 9.41 -12.97
CA ARG A 11 3.26 8.59 -13.95
C ARG A 11 4.45 7.87 -13.32
N LYS A 12 5.06 8.47 -12.28
CA LYS A 12 6.15 7.84 -11.53
C LYS A 12 5.68 6.62 -10.74
N ASN A 13 4.49 6.67 -10.13
CA ASN A 13 4.06 5.68 -9.14
C ASN A 13 2.95 4.74 -9.65
N PHE A 14 2.35 4.99 -10.82
CA PHE A 14 1.20 4.21 -11.30
C PHE A 14 1.29 3.90 -12.80
N VAL A 15 0.82 2.71 -13.15
CA VAL A 15 0.63 2.28 -14.54
C VAL A 15 -0.83 2.43 -14.94
N GLN A 16 -1.07 3.04 -16.10
CA GLN A 16 -2.43 3.17 -16.63
C GLN A 16 -2.98 1.81 -17.07
N ILE A 17 -4.17 1.45 -16.57
CA ILE A 17 -4.88 0.23 -16.96
C ILE A 17 -6.06 0.55 -17.88
N LYS A 18 -6.26 -0.27 -18.92
CA LYS A 18 -7.40 -0.13 -19.86
C LYS A 18 -8.74 -0.64 -19.31
N LYS A 19 -8.72 -1.33 -18.17
CA LYS A 19 -9.93 -1.95 -17.59
C LYS A 19 -10.75 -0.90 -16.85
N SER A 20 -12.05 -0.90 -17.09
CA SER A 20 -12.99 -0.08 -16.32
C SER A 20 -13.08 -0.53 -14.87
N GLU A 21 -12.98 0.41 -13.95
CA GLU A 21 -13.07 0.21 -12.51
C GLU A 21 -14.37 -0.49 -12.08
N SER A 22 -15.50 -0.11 -12.69
CA SER A 22 -16.81 -0.72 -12.40
C SER A 22 -16.86 -2.19 -12.82
N LYS A 23 -16.23 -2.55 -13.94
CA LYS A 23 -16.10 -3.94 -14.39
C LYS A 23 -15.23 -4.74 -13.42
N VAL A 24 -14.14 -4.17 -12.91
CA VAL A 24 -13.28 -4.81 -11.90
C VAL A 24 -14.08 -5.05 -10.61
N LYS A 25 -14.77 -4.03 -10.10
CA LYS A 25 -15.63 -4.15 -8.91
C LYS A 25 -16.70 -5.22 -9.05
N SER A 26 -17.36 -5.30 -10.21
CA SER A 26 -18.36 -6.34 -10.49
C SER A 26 -17.76 -7.75 -10.42
N LYS A 27 -16.57 -7.95 -11.02
CA LYS A 27 -15.85 -9.22 -10.95
C LYS A 27 -15.47 -9.60 -9.51
N VAL A 28 -15.01 -8.65 -8.72
CA VAL A 28 -14.68 -8.88 -7.30
C VAL A 28 -15.93 -9.26 -6.51
N SER A 29 -17.04 -8.56 -6.71
CA SER A 29 -18.31 -8.93 -6.05
C SER A 29 -18.76 -10.34 -6.43
N LYS A 30 -18.62 -10.73 -7.70
CA LYS A 30 -18.90 -12.10 -8.17
C LYS A 30 -17.98 -13.12 -7.47
N LEU A 31 -16.68 -12.87 -7.48
CA LEU A 31 -15.71 -13.74 -6.80
C LEU A 31 -16.03 -13.93 -5.32
N CYS A 32 -16.40 -12.85 -4.61
CA CYS A 32 -16.81 -12.96 -3.21
C CYS A 32 -18.05 -13.85 -3.04
N LYS A 33 -19.03 -13.80 -3.96
CA LYS A 33 -20.20 -14.70 -3.92
C LYS A 33 -19.80 -16.15 -4.15
N ASP A 34 -18.94 -16.40 -5.14
CA ASP A 34 -18.47 -17.74 -5.50
C ASP A 34 -17.71 -18.38 -4.32
N LEU A 35 -16.96 -17.56 -3.56
CA LEU A 35 -16.28 -17.94 -2.32
C LEU A 35 -17.20 -17.98 -1.08
N LYS A 36 -18.53 -17.88 -1.26
CA LYS A 36 -19.54 -17.87 -0.19
C LYS A 36 -19.42 -16.70 0.81
N LEU A 37 -18.77 -15.59 0.42
CA LEU A 37 -18.63 -14.35 1.20
C LEU A 37 -19.77 -13.36 0.91
N GLN A 38 -21.02 -13.79 1.10
CA GLN A 38 -22.23 -13.04 0.66
C GLN A 38 -22.35 -11.63 1.27
N LYS A 39 -22.01 -11.49 2.55
CA LYS A 39 -22.03 -10.18 3.24
C LYS A 39 -21.02 -9.22 2.59
N LEU A 40 -19.77 -9.66 2.43
CA LEU A 40 -18.72 -8.87 1.79
C LEU A 40 -19.09 -8.50 0.34
N ALA A 41 -19.62 -9.44 -0.43
CA ALA A 41 -20.08 -9.18 -1.80
C ALA A 41 -21.19 -8.11 -1.87
N THR A 42 -22.04 -8.06 -0.86
CA THR A 42 -23.14 -7.09 -0.74
C THR A 42 -22.61 -5.72 -0.33
N ASP A 43 -21.73 -5.66 0.65
CA ASP A 43 -21.11 -4.41 1.10
C ASP A 43 -20.27 -3.78 -0.02
N ILE A 44 -19.49 -4.58 -0.76
CA ILE A 44 -18.74 -4.13 -1.95
C ILE A 44 -19.66 -3.48 -2.98
N ARG A 45 -20.83 -4.07 -3.27
CA ARG A 45 -21.78 -3.50 -4.24
C ARG A 45 -22.33 -2.15 -3.81
N LYS A 46 -22.60 -1.98 -2.51
CA LYS A 46 -23.16 -0.75 -1.93
C LYS A 46 -22.20 0.43 -1.95
N MET A 47 -20.88 0.19 -1.97
CA MET A 47 -19.90 1.28 -2.03
C MET A 47 -20.09 2.13 -3.29
N LYS A 48 -20.04 3.46 -3.18
CA LYS A 48 -20.20 4.34 -4.36
C LYS A 48 -18.90 4.47 -5.15
N ALA A 49 -17.77 4.61 -4.47
CA ALA A 49 -16.47 4.73 -5.13
C ALA A 49 -16.06 3.41 -5.82
N THR A 50 -15.55 3.52 -7.04
CA THR A 50 -15.15 2.39 -7.89
C THR A 50 -13.64 2.16 -7.90
N ALA A 51 -12.84 3.13 -7.49
CA ALA A 51 -11.39 3.02 -7.39
C ALA A 51 -10.82 3.82 -6.22
N LEU A 52 -9.52 3.63 -6.02
CA LEU A 52 -8.69 4.37 -5.07
C LEU A 52 -8.63 5.84 -5.45
N ASN A 53 -8.62 6.71 -4.44
CA ASN A 53 -8.44 8.13 -4.63
C ASN A 53 -6.96 8.48 -4.49
N VAL A 54 -6.44 9.31 -5.39
CA VAL A 54 -5.08 9.85 -5.28
C VAL A 54 -5.14 11.34 -5.00
N PHE A 55 -4.41 11.77 -3.98
CA PHE A 55 -4.19 13.18 -3.68
C PHE A 55 -2.70 13.46 -3.49
N PHE A 56 -2.32 14.73 -3.42
CA PHE A 56 -0.91 15.13 -3.42
C PHE A 56 -0.57 15.94 -2.18
N SER A 57 0.65 15.72 -1.66
CA SER A 57 1.25 16.55 -0.62
C SER A 57 2.63 17.03 -1.09
N ALA A 58 2.96 18.28 -0.78
CA ALA A 58 4.24 18.87 -1.13
C ALA A 58 5.34 18.43 -0.15
N LYS A 59 6.48 17.96 -0.67
CA LYS A 59 7.69 17.75 0.15
C LYS A 59 8.42 19.08 0.32
N THR A 60 7.99 19.88 1.29
CA THR A 60 8.52 21.24 1.56
C THR A 60 9.99 21.28 1.98
N HIS A 61 10.54 20.15 2.43
CA HIS A 61 11.96 20.01 2.82
C HIS A 61 12.92 19.76 1.63
N LYS A 62 12.43 19.76 0.39
CA LYS A 62 13.26 19.59 -0.83
C LYS A 62 13.17 20.86 -1.67
N VAL A 63 14.29 21.28 -2.26
CA VAL A 63 14.42 22.52 -3.04
C VAL A 63 13.35 22.61 -4.14
N GLU A 64 13.14 21.53 -4.90
CA GLU A 64 12.17 21.49 -6.00
C GLU A 64 10.69 21.37 -5.56
N VAL A 65 10.44 21.20 -4.26
CA VAL A 65 9.12 20.97 -3.65
C VAL A 65 8.29 19.96 -4.48
N PRO A 66 8.76 18.71 -4.64
CA PRO A 66 8.06 17.72 -5.45
C PRO A 66 6.78 17.26 -4.75
N PHE A 67 5.80 16.83 -5.54
CA PHE A 67 4.60 16.20 -5.00
C PHE A 67 4.83 14.74 -4.66
N ARG A 68 4.36 14.33 -3.48
CA ARG A 68 4.16 12.94 -3.09
C ARG A 68 2.71 12.59 -3.40
N SER A 69 2.50 11.59 -4.26
CA SER A 69 1.19 10.96 -4.42
C SER A 69 0.84 10.20 -3.13
N ILE A 70 -0.39 10.35 -2.66
CA ILE A 70 -0.93 9.62 -1.52
C ILE A 70 -2.18 8.91 -2.00
N VAL A 71 -2.20 7.60 -1.83
CA VAL A 71 -3.32 6.73 -2.21
C VAL A 71 -4.22 6.53 -1.00
N SER A 72 -5.52 6.73 -1.19
CA SER A 72 -6.53 6.49 -0.17
C SER A 72 -7.53 5.45 -0.65
N GLU A 73 -7.73 4.44 0.18
CA GLU A 73 -8.82 3.47 0.01
C GLU A 73 -10.12 3.94 0.70
N ARG A 74 -10.15 5.14 1.29
CA ARG A 74 -11.32 5.63 2.04
C ARG A 74 -12.57 5.62 1.15
N ASP A 75 -13.65 5.07 1.68
CA ASP A 75 -14.96 4.93 1.02
C ASP A 75 -14.94 4.09 -0.27
N THR A 76 -13.90 3.29 -0.49
CA THR A 76 -13.77 2.38 -1.63
C THR A 76 -14.12 0.94 -1.28
N TRP A 77 -14.43 0.14 -2.30
CA TRP A 77 -14.65 -1.30 -2.11
C TRP A 77 -13.34 -2.05 -1.80
N GLN A 78 -12.19 -1.52 -2.24
CA GLN A 78 -10.87 -2.07 -1.95
C GLN A 78 -10.64 -2.15 -0.45
N LEU A 79 -11.00 -1.10 0.31
CA LEU A 79 -10.88 -1.10 1.78
C LEU A 79 -11.62 -2.27 2.45
N LEU A 80 -12.80 -2.62 1.95
CA LEU A 80 -13.58 -3.74 2.49
C LEU A 80 -12.86 -5.07 2.26
N LEU A 81 -12.28 -5.24 1.07
CA LEU A 81 -11.51 -6.42 0.71
C LEU A 81 -10.19 -6.47 1.52
N SER A 82 -9.45 -5.37 1.59
CA SER A 82 -8.22 -5.24 2.38
C SER A 82 -8.46 -5.58 3.85
N LYS A 83 -9.53 -5.06 4.46
CA LYS A 83 -9.91 -5.42 5.85
C LYS A 83 -10.28 -6.89 6.00
N HIS A 84 -10.95 -7.48 5.02
CA HIS A 84 -11.28 -8.90 5.07
C HIS A 84 -10.01 -9.77 5.01
N LEU A 85 -9.12 -9.50 4.06
CA LEU A 85 -7.83 -10.19 3.94
C LEU A 85 -6.96 -10.00 5.19
N GLN A 86 -6.90 -8.79 5.73
CA GLN A 86 -6.15 -8.51 6.95
C GLN A 86 -6.64 -9.34 8.14
N LYS A 87 -7.95 -9.60 8.27
CA LYS A 87 -8.48 -10.48 9.33
C LYS A 87 -7.94 -11.90 9.20
N VAL A 88 -7.86 -12.42 7.97
CA VAL A 88 -7.32 -13.75 7.70
C VAL A 88 -5.81 -13.78 7.95
N LEU A 89 -5.09 -12.78 7.46
CA LEU A 89 -3.64 -12.67 7.64
C LEU A 89 -3.25 -12.51 9.12
N LYS A 90 -4.07 -11.85 9.94
CA LYS A 90 -3.85 -11.74 11.39
C LYS A 90 -3.86 -13.08 12.12
N CYS A 91 -4.49 -14.11 11.56
CA CYS A 91 -4.45 -15.47 12.11
C CYS A 91 -3.12 -16.17 11.82
N VAL A 92 -2.35 -15.68 10.85
CA VAL A 92 -1.02 -16.22 10.52
C VAL A 92 -0.02 -15.71 11.54
N LYS A 93 0.48 -16.62 12.38
CA LYS A 93 1.58 -16.31 13.30
C LYS A 93 2.88 -16.31 12.52
N ILE A 94 3.36 -15.14 12.14
CA ILE A 94 4.69 -14.98 11.55
C ILE A 94 5.70 -14.98 12.69
N LYS A 95 6.61 -15.95 12.70
CA LYS A 95 7.84 -15.87 13.48
C LYS A 95 8.89 -15.25 12.58
N ASP A 96 9.09 -13.94 12.74
CA ASP A 96 10.15 -13.23 12.05
C ASP A 96 11.29 -12.96 13.05
N PRO A 97 12.40 -13.71 12.97
CA PRO A 97 13.54 -13.52 13.86
C PRO A 97 14.29 -12.20 13.60
N PHE A 98 13.98 -11.51 12.51
CA PHE A 98 14.56 -10.23 12.13
C PHE A 98 13.59 -9.05 12.35
N PHE A 99 12.38 -9.32 12.84
CA PHE A 99 11.42 -8.27 13.17
C PHE A 99 11.98 -7.40 14.29
N THR A 100 12.22 -6.14 13.99
CA THR A 100 12.49 -5.12 14.99
C THR A 100 11.34 -4.14 15.10
N SER A 101 11.00 -3.76 16.33
CA SER A 101 10.00 -2.72 16.59
C SER A 101 10.58 -1.30 16.47
N SER A 102 11.90 -1.18 16.50
CA SER A 102 12.61 0.10 16.57
C SER A 102 13.94 0.04 15.85
N SER A 103 14.25 1.08 15.08
CA SER A 103 15.58 1.22 14.46
C SER A 103 16.69 1.33 15.51
N LYS A 104 16.38 1.75 16.75
CA LYS A 104 17.35 1.82 17.84
C LYS A 104 17.90 0.44 18.21
N ASP A 105 17.07 -0.60 18.10
CA ASP A 105 17.47 -1.97 18.45
C ASP A 105 18.52 -2.49 17.44
N ILE A 106 18.35 -2.14 16.16
CA ILE A 106 19.35 -2.42 15.11
C ILE A 106 20.62 -1.63 15.39
N VAL A 107 20.52 -0.33 15.67
CA VAL A 107 21.69 0.51 15.95
C VAL A 107 22.48 -0.03 17.15
N GLN A 108 21.79 -0.46 18.20
CA GLN A 108 22.44 -1.05 19.37
C GLN A 108 23.11 -2.37 19.02
N PHE A 109 22.42 -3.26 18.31
CA PHE A 109 23.01 -4.51 17.81
C PHE A 109 24.29 -4.28 16.99
N LEU A 110 24.28 -3.31 16.08
CA LEU A 110 25.45 -2.98 15.26
C LEU A 110 26.62 -2.46 16.11
N ARG A 111 26.35 -1.65 17.14
CA ARG A 111 27.38 -1.15 18.08
C ARG A 111 27.97 -2.26 18.92
N ASP A 112 27.12 -3.15 19.45
CA ASP A 112 27.57 -4.25 20.32
C ASP A 112 28.40 -5.30 19.55
N ASN A 113 28.26 -5.35 18.22
CA ASN A 113 28.90 -6.31 17.34
C ASN A 113 29.90 -5.66 16.35
N GLU A 114 30.38 -4.46 16.64
CA GLU A 114 31.23 -3.68 15.72
C GLU A 114 32.49 -4.44 15.28
N HIS A 115 33.07 -5.26 16.17
CA HIS A 115 34.28 -6.03 15.88
C HIS A 115 34.04 -7.38 15.18
N SER A 116 32.79 -7.84 15.08
CA SER A 116 32.43 -9.13 14.46
C SER A 116 31.71 -8.97 13.11
N LEU A 117 31.23 -7.77 12.80
CA LEU A 117 30.53 -7.44 11.55
C LEU A 117 31.51 -6.87 10.51
N ASN A 118 32.00 -7.71 9.60
CA ASN A 118 32.98 -7.30 8.60
C ASN A 118 32.36 -6.76 7.30
N ASN A 119 31.10 -7.08 7.01
CA ASN A 119 30.43 -6.73 5.76
C ASN A 119 28.94 -6.45 6.00
N GLY A 120 28.34 -5.60 5.16
CA GLY A 120 26.91 -5.34 5.14
C GLY A 120 26.45 -4.90 3.76
N PHE A 121 25.18 -5.16 3.46
CA PHE A 121 24.51 -4.61 2.29
C PHE A 121 23.15 -4.05 2.71
N SER A 122 22.70 -3.02 1.99
CA SER A 122 21.38 -2.44 2.17
C SER A 122 20.59 -2.67 0.90
N VAL A 123 19.33 -3.05 1.06
CA VAL A 123 18.37 -3.13 -0.04
C VAL A 123 17.37 -2.02 0.19
N ASP A 124 17.34 -1.04 -0.71
CA ASP A 124 16.26 -0.08 -0.75
C ASP A 124 15.08 -0.73 -1.48
N VAL A 125 13.93 -0.79 -0.81
CA VAL A 125 12.71 -1.32 -1.41
C VAL A 125 11.92 -0.16 -1.97
N GLU A 126 12.18 0.13 -3.23
CA GLU A 126 11.38 1.05 -4.03
C GLU A 126 10.13 0.33 -4.55
N ASP A 127 9.04 1.07 -4.78
CA ASP A 127 7.82 0.57 -5.45
C ASP A 127 7.07 -0.58 -4.76
N LEU A 128 6.83 -0.48 -3.44
CA LEU A 128 5.95 -1.41 -2.72
C LEU A 128 4.45 -1.31 -3.10
N PHE A 129 4.10 -0.43 -4.06
CA PHE A 129 2.75 -0.13 -4.52
C PHE A 129 2.63 -0.23 -6.03
#